data_AF-G5JH64-F1
#
_entry.id   AF-G5JH64-F1
#
_cell.length_a   1.000
_cell.length_b   1.000
_cell.length_c   1.000
_cell.angle_alpha   90.00
_cell.angle_beta   90.00
_cell.angle_gamma   90.00
#
_symmetry.space_group_name_H-M   'P 1'
#
loop_
_entity.id
_entity.type
_entity.pdbx_description
1 polymer ?
#
loop_
_entity_poly.entity_id
_entity_poly.type
_entity_poly.pdbx_seq_one_letter_code
_entity_poly.pdbx_strand_id
1 'polypeptide(L)' 'MAEKLLISELEYDDTITVYDFGKSEWTKGITVIGYVVDFTARDFDTPVAVIKSGNAVYEITDDNSFTKRIKTYADTRAK' A
#
# COMPACT_ATOMS: atom_id res chain seq x y z
N MET A 1 -4.44 -19.45 -4.70
CA MET A 1 -3.20 -18.65 -4.63
C MET A 1 -3.68 -17.20 -4.63
N ALA A 2 -3.40 -16.41 -3.60
CA ALA A 2 -3.79 -15.00 -3.62
C ALA A 2 -2.86 -14.27 -4.59
N GLU A 3 -3.42 -13.61 -5.60
CA GLU A 3 -2.66 -12.79 -6.54
C GLU A 3 -2.03 -11.63 -5.77
N LYS A 4 -0.73 -11.41 -5.99
CA LYS A 4 -0.02 -10.28 -5.39
C LYS A 4 -0.49 -9.02 -6.10
N LEU A 5 -1.01 -8.07 -5.34
CA LEU A 5 -1.43 -6.78 -5.87
C LEU A 5 -0.21 -6.00 -6.35
N LEU A 6 -0.31 -5.39 -7.53
CA LEU A 6 0.72 -4.55 -8.11
C LEU A 6 0.39 -3.07 -7.92
N ILE A 7 1.41 -2.21 -7.95
CA ILE A 7 1.24 -0.75 -7.86
C ILE A 7 0.35 -0.24 -8.99
N SER A 8 0.45 -0.84 -10.18
CA SER A 8 -0.38 -0.50 -11.35
C SER A 8 -1.88 -0.78 -11.17
N GLU A 9 -2.27 -1.54 -10.13
CA GLU A 9 -3.67 -1.83 -9.80
C GLU A 9 -4.23 -0.86 -8.72
N LEU A 10 -3.39 0.03 -8.21
CA LEU A 10 -3.78 1.05 -7.24
C LEU A 10 -4.26 2.32 -7.94
N GLU A 11 -5.17 3.01 -7.28
CA GLU A 11 -5.70 4.30 -7.66
C GLU A 11 -5.44 5.33 -6.57
N TYR A 12 -5.51 6.61 -6.93
CA TYR A 12 -5.43 7.69 -5.95
C TYR A 12 -6.55 7.55 -4.90
N ASP A 13 -6.26 7.85 -3.63
CA ASP A 13 -7.16 7.68 -2.47
C ASP A 13 -7.43 6.21 -2.05
N ASP A 14 -6.86 5.22 -2.73
CA ASP A 14 -7.00 3.83 -2.30
C ASP A 14 -6.43 3.61 -0.91
N THR A 15 -7.22 2.99 -0.04
CA THR A 15 -6.74 2.54 1.26
C THR A 15 -6.05 1.20 1.12
N ILE A 16 -4.79 1.11 1.50
CA ILE A 16 -4.00 -0.12 1.45
C ILE A 16 -3.39 -0.46 2.82
N THR A 17 -3.10 -1.74 3.02
CA THR A 17 -2.33 -2.24 4.17
C THR A 17 -1.05 -2.86 3.65
N VAL A 18 0.09 -2.35 4.08
CA VAL A 18 1.44 -2.82 3.72
C VAL A 18 1.99 -3.63 4.88
N TYR A 19 2.44 -4.86 4.60
CA TYR A 19 2.98 -5.78 5.59
C TYR A 19 4.50 -5.85 5.52
N ASP A 20 5.12 -6.20 6.65
CA ASP A 20 6.57 -6.41 6.76
C ASP A 20 7.40 -5.21 6.22
N PHE A 21 6.87 -3.99 6.30
CA PHE A 21 7.55 -2.81 5.78
C PHE A 21 8.86 -2.58 6.56
N GLY A 22 9.96 -2.38 5.83
CA GLY A 22 11.30 -2.22 6.42
C GLY A 22 11.86 -3.49 7.08
N LYS A 23 11.29 -4.66 6.78
CA LYS A 23 11.86 -5.94 7.23
C LYS A 23 13.24 -6.13 6.63
N SER A 24 14.14 -6.63 7.45
CA SER A 24 15.46 -7.10 7.03
C SER A 24 15.81 -8.32 7.87
N GLU A 25 16.96 -8.95 7.61
CA GLU A 25 17.44 -10.09 8.41
C GLU A 25 17.54 -9.76 9.91
N TRP A 26 17.71 -8.48 10.24
CA TRP A 26 17.93 -7.97 11.59
C TRP A 26 16.72 -7.23 12.19
N THR A 27 15.68 -6.95 11.41
CA THR A 27 14.54 -6.11 11.84
C THR A 27 13.22 -6.79 11.48
N LYS A 28 12.32 -6.86 12.47
CA LYS A 28 10.92 -7.20 12.20
C LYS A 28 10.30 -6.04 11.42
N GLY A 29 9.70 -6.34 10.29
CA GLY A 29 8.95 -5.34 9.54
C GLY A 29 7.71 -4.87 10.30
N ILE A 30 7.19 -3.72 9.92
CA ILE A 30 5.98 -3.14 10.50
C ILE A 30 4.81 -3.25 9.54
N THR A 31 3.59 -3.26 10.09
CA THR A 31 2.38 -3.13 9.27
C THR A 31 1.98 -1.66 9.21
N VAL A 32 1.84 -1.13 8.00
CA VAL A 32 1.46 0.27 7.75
C VAL A 32 0.10 0.28 7.06
N ILE A 33 -0.86 1.03 7.61
CA ILE A 33 -2.17 1.25 6.99
C ILE A 33 -2.22 2.70 6.53
N GLY A 34 -2.40 2.93 5.24
CA GLY A 34 -2.37 4.26 4.65
C GLY A 34 -3.26 4.37 3.42
N TYR A 35 -3.37 5.58 2.89
CA TYR A 35 -4.02 5.83 1.62
C TYR A 35 -3.02 6.35 0.59
N VAL A 36 -3.23 6.01 -0.68
CA VAL A 36 -2.37 6.44 -1.77
C VAL A 36 -2.58 7.93 -2.04
N VAL A 37 -1.49 8.68 -2.02
CA VAL A 37 -1.49 10.14 -2.20
C VAL A 37 -0.68 10.61 -3.40
N ASP A 38 0.14 9.75 -3.99
CA ASP A 38 0.91 10.09 -5.18
C ASP A 38 1.46 8.82 -5.85
N PHE A 39 1.83 8.94 -7.13
CA PHE A 39 2.51 7.90 -7.89
C PHE A 39 3.76 8.49 -8.54
N THR A 40 4.90 7.86 -8.31
CA THR A 40 6.17 8.26 -8.90
C THR A 40 6.83 7.07 -9.59
N ALA A 41 7.82 7.35 -10.43
CA ALA A 41 8.62 6.33 -11.09
C ALA A 41 10.07 6.50 -10.66
N ARG A 42 10.69 5.43 -10.14
CA ARG A 42 12.13 5.38 -9.89
C ARG A 42 12.83 4.63 -11.02
N ASP A 43 14.02 5.11 -11.38
CA ASP A 43 14.95 4.47 -12.31
C ASP A 43 14.26 3.87 -13.56
N PHE A 44 13.80 4.77 -14.44
CA PHE A 44 13.33 4.50 -15.81
C PHE A 44 12.09 3.61 -16.00
N ASP A 45 11.59 2.86 -15.03
CA ASP A 45 10.29 2.16 -15.17
C ASP A 45 9.72 1.56 -13.87
N THR A 46 10.36 1.72 -12.70
CA THR A 46 9.85 1.07 -11.48
C THR A 46 8.70 1.88 -10.89
N PRO A 47 7.46 1.36 -10.87
CA PRO A 47 6.33 2.09 -10.31
C PRO A 47 6.46 2.13 -8.78
N VAL A 48 6.27 3.32 -8.24
CA VAL A 48 6.33 3.59 -6.79
C VAL A 48 5.03 4.30 -6.42
N ALA A 49 4.33 3.78 -5.42
CA ALA A 49 3.22 4.51 -4.81
C ALA A 49 3.69 5.19 -3.52
N VAL A 50 3.24 6.42 -3.32
CA VAL A 50 3.41 7.15 -2.07
C VAL A 50 2.13 7.02 -1.27
N ILE A 51 2.25 6.48 -0.06
CA ILE A 51 1.12 6.35 0.86
C ILE A 51 1.30 7.24 2.09
N LYS A 52 0.19 7.76 2.59
CA LYS A 52 0.14 8.54 3.81
C LYS A 52 -0.58 7.78 4.92
N SER A 53 0.08 7.67 6.07
CA SER A 53 -0.47 7.09 7.30
C SER A 53 -0.33 8.09 8.43
N GLY A 54 -1.44 8.70 8.84
CA GLY A 54 -1.42 9.81 9.80
C GLY A 54 -0.55 10.97 9.31
N ASN A 55 0.53 11.27 10.05
CA ASN A 55 1.50 12.32 9.73
C ASN A 55 2.78 11.80 9.04
N ALA A 56 2.86 10.50 8.75
CA ALA A 56 4.00 9.88 8.07
C ALA A 56 3.67 9.54 6.62
N VAL A 57 4.69 9.59 5.78
CA VAL A 57 4.63 9.25 4.36
C VAL A 57 5.59 8.11 4.09
N TYR A 58 5.15 7.12 3.32
CA TYR A 58 5.92 5.93 2.97
C TYR A 58 5.89 5.72 1.47
N GLU A 59 7.03 5.34 0.91
CA GLU A 59 7.15 4.92 -0.49
C GLU A 59 7.09 3.39 -0.54
N ILE A 60 6.26 2.84 -1.41
CA ILE A 60 6.15 1.40 -1.64
C ILE A 60 6.34 1.07 -3.11
N THR A 61 6.84 -0.14 -3.36
CA THR A 61 7.03 -0.71 -4.70
C THR A 61 6.33 -2.06 -4.81
N ASP A 62 6.35 -2.63 -6.01
CA ASP A 62 5.91 -4.01 -6.24
C ASP A 62 6.71 -5.04 -5.44
N ASP A 63 7.84 -4.71 -4.80
CA ASP A 63 8.52 -5.65 -3.90
C ASP A 63 7.76 -5.83 -2.58
N ASN A 64 7.06 -4.79 -2.12
CA ASN A 64 6.30 -4.84 -0.89
C ASN A 64 5.09 -5.78 -0.98
N SER A 65 4.73 -6.38 0.15
CA SER A 65 3.49 -7.15 0.27
C SER A 65 2.39 -6.24 0.80
N PHE A 66 1.35 -6.00 0.00
CA PHE A 66 0.23 -5.14 0.40
C PHE A 66 -1.11 -5.65 -0.12
N THR A 67 -2.18 -5.18 0.51
CA THR A 67 -3.56 -5.47 0.12
C THR A 67 -4.37 -4.18 0.02
N LYS A 68 -5.17 -4.06 -1.04
CA LYS A 68 -6.15 -2.97 -1.21
C LYS A 68 -7.38 -3.28 -0.39
N ARG A 69 -7.78 -2.33 0.46
CA ARG A 69 -9.02 -2.40 1.22
C ARG A 69 -10.16 -1.97 0.30
N ILE A 70 -10.79 -2.96 -0.32
CA ILE A 70 -11.98 -2.74 -1.13
C ILE A 70 -13.08 -2.28 -0.18
N LYS A 71 -13.54 -1.03 -0.31
CA LYS A 71 -14.78 -0.57 0.32
C LYS A 71 -15.94 -1.29 -0.37
N THR A 72 -16.26 -2.51 0.06
CA THR A 72 -17.53 -3.11 -0.31
C THR A 72 -18.63 -2.26 0.31
N TYR A 73 -19.59 -1.81 -0.50
CA TYR A 73 -20.78 -1.06 -0.11
C TYR A 73 -21.63 -1.70 1.02
N ALA A 74 -21.22 -2.88 1.52
CA ALA A 74 -21.78 -3.58 2.66
C ALA A 74 -21.46 -2.94 4.03
N ASP A 75 -20.47 -2.04 4.14
CA ASP A 75 -20.14 -1.35 5.41
C ASP A 75 -21.10 -0.19 5.76
N THR A 76 -22.11 0.08 4.91
CA THR A 76 -23.11 1.15 5.13
C THR A 76 -24.45 0.68 5.70
N ARG A 77 -24.58 -0.57 6.14
CA ARG A 77 -25.79 -1.07 6.83
C ARG A 77 -25.52 -1.41 8.30
N ALA A 78 -25.10 -0.41 9.04
CA ALA A 78 -25.18 -0.44 10.50
C ALA A 78 -25.53 0.96 11.04
N LYS A 79 -26.71 1.46 10.69
CA LYS A 79 -27.47 2.34 11.58
C LYS A 79 -28.95 2.33 11.26
#